data_AF-A0A382X4D2-F1
#
_entry.id   AF-A0A382X4D2-F1
#
_cell.length_a   1.000
_cell.length_b   1.000
_cell.length_c   1.000
_cell.angle_alpha   90.00
_cell.angle_beta   90.00
_cell.angle_gamma   90.00
#
_symmetry.space_group_name_H-M   'P 1'
#
loop_
_entity.id
_entity.type
_entity.pdbx_description
1 polymer ?
#
loop_
_entity_poly.entity_id
_entity_poly.type
_entity_poly.pdbx_seq_one_letter_code
_entity_poly.pdbx_strand_id
1 'polypeptide(L)'
;MIDFKKLENICASVIVIAFFLPWVDLGFFSASGYSLPNLVNSMGQLGQAFSDNSEASTNYSIYIVYLVPLLGILILLFSYLNKPIKNICLAACALNLGGFIYHLIAESGGEIGMYGIGIWITVLASIVMLLSTLGYIKRDLST
;
A
#
# COMPACT_ATOMS: atom_id res chain seq x y z
N MET A 1 -21.92 -13.00 -3.54
CA MET A 1 -22.01 -11.66 -4.18
C MET A 1 -21.21 -10.71 -3.31
N ILE A 2 -20.32 -9.87 -3.86
CA ILE A 2 -19.55 -8.92 -3.04
C ILE A 2 -20.52 -7.92 -2.42
N ASP A 3 -20.48 -7.79 -1.10
CA ASP A 3 -21.30 -6.82 -0.39
C ASP A 3 -20.57 -5.46 -0.34
N PHE A 4 -20.83 -4.62 -1.34
CA PHE A 4 -20.27 -3.27 -1.41
C PHE A 4 -20.82 -2.32 -0.35
N LYS A 5 -21.77 -2.75 0.51
CA LYS A 5 -22.18 -1.96 1.67
C LYS A 5 -21.18 -2.07 2.82
N LYS A 6 -20.40 -3.16 2.88
CA LYS A 6 -19.35 -3.35 3.88
C LYS A 6 -18.18 -2.43 3.61
N LEU A 7 -17.84 -1.65 4.64
CA LEU A 7 -16.79 -0.64 4.56
C LEU A 7 -15.41 -1.28 4.27
N GLU A 8 -15.16 -2.47 4.80
CA GLU A 8 -13.93 -3.24 4.53
C GLU A 8 -13.76 -3.55 3.04
N ASN A 9 -14.85 -3.89 2.34
CA ASN A 9 -14.80 -4.19 0.91
C ASN A 9 -14.56 -2.94 0.06
N ILE A 10 -15.14 -1.80 0.47
CA ILE A 10 -14.87 -0.50 -0.16
C ILE A 10 -13.39 -0.16 0.01
N CYS A 11 -12.87 -0.21 1.24
CA CYS A 11 -11.47 0.07 1.51
C CYS A 11 -10.52 -0.88 0.77
N ALA A 12 -10.81 -2.17 0.74
CA ALA A 12 -10.02 -3.15 0.00
C ALA A 12 -9.99 -2.83 -1.51
N SER A 13 -11.13 -2.43 -2.09
CA SER A 13 -11.21 -2.01 -3.49
C SER A 13 -10.38 -0.74 -3.73
N VAL A 14 -10.49 0.24 -2.84
CA VAL A 14 -9.72 1.49 -2.91
C VAL A 14 -8.22 1.22 -2.81
N ILE A 15 -7.77 0.34 -1.92
CA ILE A 15 -6.35 -0.05 -1.79
C ILE A 15 -5.82 -0.65 -3.09
N VAL A 16 -6.58 -1.55 -3.73
CA VAL A 16 -6.19 -2.16 -5.01
C VAL A 16 -6.05 -1.10 -6.10
N ILE A 17 -7.00 -0.17 -6.20
CA ILE A 17 -6.95 0.91 -7.19
C ILE A 17 -5.80 1.87 -6.89
N ALA A 18 -5.63 2.24 -5.62
CA ALA A 18 -4.60 3.18 -5.17
C ALA A 18 -3.18 2.67 -5.43
N PHE A 19 -2.97 1.35 -5.50
CA PHE A 19 -1.70 0.75 -5.89
C PHE A 19 -1.24 1.16 -7.30
N PHE A 20 -2.19 1.40 -8.21
CA PHE A 20 -1.90 1.81 -9.58
C PHE A 20 -1.85 3.34 -9.76
N LEU A 21 -2.22 4.10 -8.73
CA LEU A 21 -2.04 5.56 -8.71
C LEU A 21 -0.57 5.93 -8.46
N PRO A 22 -0.15 7.18 -8.76
CA PRO A 22 1.19 7.66 -8.43
C PRO A 22 1.49 7.52 -6.93
N TRP A 23 2.48 6.70 -6.58
CA TRP A 23 3.01 6.54 -5.23
C TRP A 23 4.19 7.45 -4.98
N VAL A 24 4.99 7.69 -6.02
CA VAL A 24 6.07 8.68 -6.01
C VAL A 24 5.75 9.73 -7.06
N ASP A 25 5.89 11.00 -6.67
CA ASP A 25 5.71 12.16 -7.53
C ASP A 25 6.85 13.15 -7.29
N LEU A 26 7.65 13.38 -8.34
CA LEU A 26 8.79 14.31 -8.37
C LEU A 26 8.47 15.56 -9.22
N GLY A 27 7.18 15.83 -9.49
CA GLY A 27 6.70 16.94 -10.29
C GLY A 27 6.75 16.71 -11.80
N PHE A 28 7.89 16.23 -12.33
CA PHE A 28 8.05 15.87 -13.75
C PHE A 28 8.06 14.35 -14.01
N PHE A 29 8.20 13.57 -12.94
CA PHE A 29 8.23 12.11 -12.99
C PHE A 29 7.30 11.55 -11.93
N SER A 30 6.49 10.55 -12.30
CA SER A 30 5.59 9.86 -11.39
C SER A 30 5.71 8.36 -11.56
N ALA A 31 5.75 7.62 -10.46
CA ALA A 31 5.76 6.16 -10.44
C ALA A 31 4.64 5.63 -9.56
N SER A 32 3.91 4.63 -10.07
CA SER A 32 2.93 3.88 -9.28
C SER A 32 3.60 2.82 -8.43
N GLY A 33 2.85 2.26 -7.47
CA GLY A 33 3.31 1.15 -6.62
C GLY A 33 3.82 -0.05 -7.42
N TYR A 34 3.22 -0.32 -8.59
CA TYR A 34 3.67 -1.37 -9.50
C TYR A 34 5.05 -1.11 -10.12
N SER A 35 5.36 0.16 -10.41
CA SER A 35 6.64 0.54 -11.04
C SER A 35 7.78 0.74 -10.04
N LEU A 36 7.51 0.73 -8.72
CA LEU A 36 8.51 1.01 -7.68
C LEU A 36 9.76 0.13 -7.76
N PRO A 37 9.67 -1.21 -7.91
CA PRO A 37 10.87 -2.05 -8.02
C PRO A 37 11.74 -1.69 -9.21
N ASN A 38 11.12 -1.41 -10.37
CA ASN A 38 11.83 -1.02 -11.57
C ASN A 38 12.50 0.35 -11.40
N LEU A 39 11.79 1.31 -10.80
CA LEU A 39 12.33 2.65 -10.51
C LEU A 39 13.58 2.56 -9.63
N VAL A 40 13.51 1.83 -8.52
CA VAL A 40 14.63 1.71 -7.58
C VAL A 40 15.82 0.97 -8.21
N ASN A 41 15.56 -0.08 -9.00
CA ASN A 41 16.62 -0.76 -9.74
C ASN A 41 17.30 0.17 -10.77
N SER A 42 16.53 0.95 -11.53
CA SER A 42 17.07 1.89 -12.50
C SER A 42 17.85 3.04 -11.84
N MET A 43 17.35 3.60 -10.73
CA MET A 43 18.08 4.62 -9.97
C MET A 43 19.35 4.05 -9.33
N GLY A 44 19.31 2.82 -8.82
CA GLY A 44 20.48 2.13 -8.29
C GLY A 44 21.57 1.91 -9.33
N GLN A 45 21.20 1.51 -10.56
CA GLN A 45 22.14 1.35 -11.68
C GLN A 45 22.73 2.69 -12.11
N LEU A 46 21.92 3.75 -12.18
CA LEU A 46 22.40 5.08 -12.51
C LEU A 46 23.40 5.59 -11.47
N GLY A 47 23.10 5.42 -10.17
CA GLY A 47 24.00 5.77 -9.08
C GLY A 47 25.35 5.03 -9.14
N GLN A 48 25.34 3.75 -9.53
CA GLN A 48 26.55 2.95 -9.73
C GLN A 48 27.41 3.46 -10.90
N ALA A 49 26.78 3.89 -12.00
CA ALA A 49 27.50 4.45 -13.14
C ALA A 49 28.22 5.77 -12.82
N PHE A 50 27.81 6.46 -11.76
CA PHE A 50 28.42 7.69 -11.25
C PHE A 50 29.24 7.48 -9.95
N SER A 51 29.37 6.25 -9.45
CA SER A 51 30.06 5.94 -8.19
C SER A 51 30.85 4.62 -8.29
N ASP A 52 32.17 4.73 -8.44
CA ASP A 52 33.09 3.60 -8.68
C ASP A 52 33.18 2.57 -7.51
N ASN A 53 32.49 2.76 -6.39
CA ASN A 53 32.63 1.92 -5.18
C ASN A 53 31.29 1.42 -4.57
N SER A 54 30.21 1.35 -5.35
CA SER A 54 28.90 0.98 -4.80
C SER A 54 28.51 -0.46 -5.19
N GLU A 55 28.62 -1.40 -4.25
CA GLU A 55 28.10 -2.76 -4.42
C GLU A 55 26.57 -2.72 -4.61
N ALA A 56 26.10 -3.37 -5.68
CA ALA A 56 24.68 -3.50 -5.98
C ALA A 56 24.00 -4.48 -5.01
N SER A 57 23.56 -3.99 -3.85
CA SER A 57 22.64 -4.79 -3.03
C SER A 57 21.28 -4.82 -3.73
N THR A 58 20.93 -5.98 -4.28
CA THR A 58 19.60 -6.18 -4.87
C THR A 58 18.62 -6.25 -3.71
N ASN A 59 17.90 -5.16 -3.44
CA ASN A 59 16.97 -5.09 -2.32
C ASN A 59 15.66 -5.82 -2.68
N TYR A 60 15.65 -7.14 -2.48
CA TYR A 60 14.45 -7.97 -2.64
C TYR A 60 13.29 -7.52 -1.73
N SER A 61 13.58 -6.78 -0.67
CA SER A 61 12.60 -6.19 0.24
C SER A 61 11.60 -5.27 -0.48
N ILE A 62 11.97 -4.65 -1.61
CA ILE A 62 11.06 -3.76 -2.33
C ILE A 62 9.83 -4.47 -2.90
N TYR A 63 9.93 -5.78 -3.17
CA TYR A 63 8.80 -6.57 -3.70
C TYR A 63 7.69 -6.80 -2.66
N ILE A 64 7.93 -6.49 -1.38
CA ILE A 64 6.91 -6.51 -0.33
C ILE A 64 5.74 -5.59 -0.67
N VAL A 65 5.96 -4.52 -1.45
CA VAL A 65 4.87 -3.61 -1.87
C VAL A 65 3.77 -4.31 -2.67
N TYR A 66 4.06 -5.43 -3.33
CA TYR A 66 3.04 -6.21 -4.05
C TYR A 66 2.10 -6.99 -3.14
N LEU A 67 2.43 -7.13 -1.85
CA LEU A 67 1.50 -7.70 -0.87
C LEU A 67 0.32 -6.76 -0.59
N VAL A 68 0.47 -5.46 -0.81
CA VAL A 68 -0.58 -4.44 -0.62
C VAL A 68 -1.82 -4.75 -1.48
N PRO A 69 -1.73 -4.79 -2.83
CA PRO A 69 -2.89 -5.12 -3.66
C PRO A 69 -3.33 -6.58 -3.50
N LEU A 70 -2.40 -7.51 -3.23
CA LEU A 70 -2.71 -8.92 -3.05
C LEU A 70 -3.61 -9.15 -1.83
N LEU A 71 -3.31 -8.48 -0.71
CA LEU A 71 -4.16 -8.53 0.49
C LEU A 71 -5.53 -7.89 0.25
N GLY A 72 -5.59 -6.78 -0.51
CA GLY A 72 -6.87 -6.18 -0.92
C GLY A 72 -7.74 -7.16 -1.72
N ILE A 73 -7.16 -7.84 -2.72
CA ILE A 73 -7.85 -8.88 -3.50
C ILE A 73 -8.28 -10.04 -2.60
N LEU A 74 -7.42 -10.46 -1.65
CA LEU A 74 -7.72 -11.55 -0.73
C LEU A 74 -8.92 -11.24 0.18
N ILE A 75 -9.03 -9.99 0.67
CA ILE A 75 -10.20 -9.52 1.44
C ILE A 75 -11.47 -9.63 0.60
N LEU A 76 -11.45 -9.14 -0.65
CA LEU A 76 -12.59 -9.21 -1.55
C LEU A 76 -12.99 -10.66 -1.87
N LEU A 77 -12.01 -11.54 -2.09
CA LEU A 77 -12.24 -12.96 -2.32
C LEU A 77 -12.88 -13.64 -1.10
N PHE A 78 -12.35 -13.41 0.11
CA PHE A 78 -12.90 -14.01 1.32
C PHE A 78 -14.29 -13.45 1.64
N SER A 79 -14.54 -12.17 1.38
CA SER A 79 -15.89 -11.60 1.48
C SER A 79 -16.83 -12.24 0.46
N TYR A 80 -16.38 -12.53 -0.76
CA TYR A 80 -17.20 -13.22 -1.76
C TYR A 80 -17.54 -14.65 -1.33
N LEU A 81 -16.61 -15.34 -0.66
CA LEU A 81 -16.78 -16.69 -0.12
C LEU A 81 -17.51 -16.75 1.24
N ASN A 82 -17.99 -15.60 1.76
CA ASN A 82 -18.60 -15.50 3.10
C ASN A 82 -17.71 -16.03 4.24
N LYS A 83 -16.38 -15.94 4.09
CA LYS A 83 -15.41 -16.33 5.11
C LYS A 83 -15.08 -15.14 6.03
N PRO A 84 -14.62 -15.38 7.27
CA PRO A 84 -14.21 -14.31 8.16
C PRO A 84 -13.01 -13.55 7.58
N ILE A 85 -13.18 -12.25 7.33
CA ILE A 85 -12.16 -11.36 6.75
C ILE A 85 -11.31 -10.62 7.79
N LYS A 86 -11.73 -10.62 9.07
CA LYS A 86 -11.14 -9.80 10.15
C LYS A 86 -9.61 -9.89 10.21
N ASN A 87 -9.06 -11.10 10.22
CA ASN A 87 -7.62 -11.31 10.35
C ASN A 87 -6.85 -10.79 9.13
N ILE A 88 -7.45 -10.91 7.93
CA ILE A 88 -6.85 -10.45 6.68
C ILE A 88 -6.88 -8.92 6.61
N CYS A 89 -7.98 -8.31 7.05
CA CYS A 89 -8.08 -6.85 7.18
C CYS A 89 -7.02 -6.32 8.15
N LEU A 90 -6.83 -6.96 9.30
CA LEU A 90 -5.78 -6.56 10.27
C LEU A 90 -4.39 -6.71 9.67
N ALA A 91 -4.10 -7.81 8.96
CA ALA A 91 -2.81 -8.00 8.29
C ALA A 91 -2.57 -6.93 7.21
N ALA A 92 -3.57 -6.62 6.40
CA ALA A 92 -3.49 -5.56 5.38
C ALA A 92 -3.26 -4.18 6.00
N CYS A 93 -3.96 -3.86 7.09
CA CYS A 93 -3.75 -2.61 7.81
C CYS A 93 -2.36 -2.54 8.43
N ALA A 94 -1.89 -3.62 9.06
CA ALA A 94 -0.57 -3.68 9.66
C ALA A 94 0.53 -3.51 8.61
N LEU A 95 0.39 -4.14 7.43
CA LEU A 95 1.36 -4.01 6.35
C LEU A 95 1.38 -2.59 5.79
N ASN A 96 0.22 -2.01 5.48
CA ASN A 96 0.14 -0.67 4.87
C ASN A 96 0.57 0.42 5.84
N LEU A 97 0.02 0.44 7.06
CA LEU A 97 0.32 1.46 8.06
C LEU A 97 1.69 1.25 8.67
N GLY A 98 2.04 0.00 8.99
CA GLY A 98 3.35 -0.34 9.53
C GLY A 98 4.46 -0.07 8.53
N GLY A 99 4.26 -0.41 7.24
CA GLY A 99 5.20 -0.07 6.18
C GLY A 99 5.38 1.43 6.00
N PHE A 100 4.28 2.19 6.00
CA PHE A 100 4.32 3.65 5.92
C PHE A 100 5.04 4.30 7.12
N ILE A 101 4.71 3.88 8.35
CA ILE A 101 5.37 4.38 9.57
C ILE A 101 6.84 4.00 9.60
N TYR A 102 7.18 2.76 9.24
CA TYR A 102 8.57 2.31 9.16
C TYR A 102 9.38 3.19 8.20
N HIS A 103 8.85 3.45 7.01
CA HIS A 103 9.51 4.30 6.01
C HIS A 103 9.66 5.75 6.52
N LEU A 104 8.65 6.32 7.18
CA LEU A 104 8.76 7.65 7.81
C LEU A 104 9.87 7.75 8.88
N ILE A 105 10.06 6.69 9.67
CA ILE A 105 11.03 6.68 10.77
C ILE A 105 12.45 6.34 10.27
N ALA A 106 12.56 5.29 9.45
CA ALA A 106 13.84 4.75 8.97
C ALA A 106 14.48 5.65 7.90
N GLU A 107 13.68 6.33 7.08
CA GLU A 107 14.16 7.22 6.01
C GLU A 107 13.96 8.70 6.38
N SER A 108 14.15 9.03 7.66
CA SER A 108 14.03 10.38 8.25
C SER A 108 15.03 11.44 7.72
N GLY A 109 15.46 11.33 6.46
CA GLY A 109 15.86 12.45 5.59
C GLY A 109 14.66 13.19 4.95
N GLY A 110 13.45 12.62 5.00
CA GLY A 110 12.22 13.42 5.18
C GLY A 110 11.71 14.25 4.01
N GLU A 111 11.80 13.81 2.76
CA GLU A 111 11.05 14.46 1.68
C GLU A 111 9.67 13.83 1.50
N ILE A 112 8.76 14.12 2.44
CA ILE A 112 7.32 13.81 2.33
C ILE A 112 6.75 14.35 0.99
N GLY A 113 7.39 15.37 0.41
CA GLY A 113 7.07 15.93 -0.90
C GLY A 113 7.17 14.93 -2.07
N MET A 114 7.92 13.84 -1.92
CA MET A 114 8.02 12.81 -2.96
C MET A 114 6.82 11.85 -2.98
N TYR A 115 5.94 11.86 -1.99
CA TYR A 115 4.80 10.94 -1.94
C TYR A 115 3.65 11.40 -2.82
N GLY A 116 3.34 10.58 -3.81
CA GLY A 116 2.17 10.72 -4.66
C GLY A 116 0.86 10.34 -3.95
N ILE A 117 -0.25 10.68 -4.60
CA ILE A 117 -1.61 10.51 -4.07
C ILE A 117 -1.98 9.05 -3.73
N GLY A 118 -1.37 8.08 -4.41
CA GLY A 118 -1.61 6.65 -4.20
C GLY A 118 -1.24 6.18 -2.80
N ILE A 119 -0.13 6.68 -2.23
CA ILE A 119 0.27 6.35 -0.84
C ILE A 119 -0.76 6.92 0.13
N TRP A 120 -1.13 8.20 -0.03
CA TRP A 120 -2.08 8.87 0.85
C TRP A 120 -3.46 8.20 0.86
N ILE A 121 -3.97 7.83 -0.32
CA ILE A 121 -5.23 7.10 -0.44
C ILE A 121 -5.12 5.72 0.20
N THR A 122 -4.00 5.00 0.01
CA THR A 122 -3.77 3.69 0.61
C THR A 122 -3.76 3.77 2.14
N VAL A 123 -3.05 4.75 2.69
CA VAL A 123 -2.98 5.00 4.14
C VAL A 123 -4.36 5.34 4.69
N LEU A 124 -5.08 6.27 4.06
CA LEU A 124 -6.42 6.66 4.49
C LEU A 124 -7.40 5.49 4.44
N ALA A 125 -7.39 4.71 3.36
CA ALA A 125 -8.21 3.51 3.22
C ALA A 125 -7.86 2.47 4.30
N SER A 126 -6.59 2.29 4.64
CA SER A 126 -6.15 1.40 5.72
C SER A 126 -6.57 1.88 7.11
N ILE A 127 -6.53 3.18 7.40
CA ILE A 127 -7.03 3.73 8.68
C ILE A 127 -8.54 3.46 8.81
N VAL A 128 -9.31 3.78 7.76
CA VAL A 128 -10.76 3.57 7.76
C VAL A 128 -11.10 2.08 7.88
N MET A 129 -10.38 1.22 7.16
CA MET A 129 -10.54 -0.24 7.24
C MET A 129 -10.22 -0.78 8.64
N LEU A 130 -9.17 -0.26 9.29
CA LEU A 130 -8.79 -0.65 10.64
C LEU A 130 -9.88 -0.27 11.64
N LEU A 131 -10.36 0.97 11.58
CA LEU A 131 -11.44 1.46 12.44
C LEU A 131 -12.74 0.68 12.23
N SER A 132 -13.06 0.28 11.00
CA SER A 132 -14.17 -0.62 10.70
C SER A 132 -13.99 -1.99 11.35
N THR A 133 -12.81 -2.58 11.13
CA THR A 133 -12.48 -3.94 11.60
C THR A 133 -12.45 -4.05 13.13
N LEU A 134 -12.06 -2.99 13.81
CA LEU A 134 -12.08 -2.87 15.27
C LEU A 134 -13.48 -2.54 15.83
N GLY A 135 -14.42 -2.16 14.96
CA GLY A 135 -15.81 -1.86 15.34
C GLY A 135 -16.05 -0.43 15.81
N TYR A 136 -15.09 0.48 15.64
CA TYR A 136 -15.27 1.91 15.94
C TYR A 136 -16.13 2.63 14.90
N ILE A 137 -16.08 2.17 13.64
CA ILE A 137 -16.95 2.67 12.56
C ILE A 137 -17.86 1.52 12.14
N LYS A 138 -19.14 1.59 12.51
CA LYS A 138 -20.17 0.70 11.97
C LYS A 138 -20.98 1.47 10.95
N ARG A 139 -20.86 1.12 9.66
CA ARG A 139 -21.91 1.44 8.69
C ARG A 139 -22.94 0.32 8.77
N ASP A 140 -23.82 0.45 9.75
CA ASP A 140 -25.04 -0.35 9.82
C ASP A 140 -25.95 0.14 8.69
N LEU A 141 -25.90 -0.53 7.54
CA LEU A 141 -26.94 -0.41 6.52
C LEU A 141 -27.75 -1.69 6.51
N SER A 142 -28.46 -1.81 7.64
CA SER A 142 -29.57 -2.69 8.01
C SER A 142 -29.28 -4.20 8.02
N THR A 143 -29.65 -4.83 9.13
CA THR A 143 -30.47 -6.06 9.21
C THR A 143 -30.81 -6.72 7.87
#